data_AF-A0A2K3JM23-F1
#
_entry.id   AF-A0A2K3JM23-F1
#
_cell.length_a   1.000
_cell.length_b   1.000
_cell.length_c   1.000
_cell.angle_alpha   90.00
_cell.angle_beta   90.00
_cell.angle_gamma   90.00
#
_symmetry.space_group_name_H-M   'P 1'
#
loop_
_entity.id
_entity.type
_entity.pdbx_description
1 polymer ?
#
loop_
_entity_poly.entity_id
_entity_poly.type
_entity_poly.pdbx_seq_one_letter_code
_entity_poly.pdbx_strand_id
1 'polypeptide(L)'
;NKDLVRVKGKGGLTPLHFASHNGDYVDLLAKFLLECPDSIEDLTVKGETALHIAVKNNNYQALDLLVCILRKIIKKGARKFDYKILNRKDEADNTVLHILAQRNFEPQVTFDQDIY
;
A
#
# COMPACT_ATOMS: atom_id res chain seq x y z
N ASN A 1 6.20 0.29 -18.86
CA ASN A 1 4.89 0.20 -19.53
C ASN A 1 3.81 0.17 -18.45
N LYS A 2 2.99 1.23 -18.37
CA LYS A 2 1.93 1.40 -17.35
C LYS A 2 0.87 0.31 -17.39
N ASP A 3 0.54 -0.20 -18.57
CA ASP A 3 -0.48 -1.24 -18.73
C ASP A 3 -0.04 -2.54 -18.06
N LEU A 4 1.25 -2.86 -18.14
CA LEU A 4 1.83 -4.06 -17.50
C LEU A 4 1.81 -3.98 -15.96
N VAL A 5 2.02 -2.80 -15.38
CA VAL A 5 2.07 -2.62 -13.91
C VAL A 5 0.70 -2.88 -13.27
N ARG A 6 -0.38 -2.67 -14.01
CA ARG A 6 -1.77 -2.83 -13.52
C ARG A 6 -2.44 -4.12 -13.99
N VAL A 7 -1.74 -4.98 -14.73
CA VAL A 7 -2.28 -6.29 -15.12
C VAL A 7 -2.66 -7.07 -13.88
N LYS A 8 -3.90 -7.56 -13.85
CA LYS A 8 -4.42 -8.39 -12.77
C LYS A 8 -4.23 -9.86 -13.09
N GLY A 9 -3.50 -10.56 -12.22
CA GLY A 9 -3.39 -12.01 -12.21
C GLY A 9 -4.49 -12.66 -11.37
N LYS A 10 -4.19 -13.88 -10.88
CA LYS A 10 -5.09 -14.64 -10.01
C LYS A 10 -5.44 -13.84 -8.76
N GLY A 11 -6.73 -13.83 -8.38
CA GLY A 11 -7.20 -13.08 -7.22
C GLY A 11 -7.15 -11.56 -7.39
N GLY A 12 -6.98 -11.05 -8.61
CA GLY A 12 -6.91 -9.62 -8.87
C GLY A 12 -5.58 -8.99 -8.46
N LEU A 13 -4.56 -9.79 -8.13
CA LEU A 13 -3.24 -9.32 -7.73
C LEU A 13 -2.53 -8.67 -8.92
N THR A 14 -2.06 -7.44 -8.72
CA THR A 14 -1.17 -6.75 -9.66
C THR A 14 0.30 -6.99 -9.28
N PRO A 15 1.26 -6.74 -10.18
CA PRO A 15 2.69 -6.75 -9.85
C PRO A 15 3.05 -5.98 -8.57
N LEU A 16 2.36 -4.86 -8.30
CA LEU A 16 2.55 -4.09 -7.07
C LEU A 16 2.16 -4.87 -5.80
N HIS A 17 1.05 -5.61 -5.84
CA HIS A 17 0.64 -6.47 -4.73
C HIS A 17 1.64 -7.60 -4.51
N PHE A 18 2.13 -8.23 -5.58
CA PHE A 18 3.16 -9.28 -5.48
C PHE A 18 4.45 -8.77 -4.87
N ALA A 19 4.93 -7.60 -5.29
CA ALA A 19 6.11 -6.98 -4.69
C ALA A 19 5.89 -6.57 -3.22
N SER A 20 4.64 -6.27 -2.82
CA SER A 20 4.30 -5.99 -1.42
C SER A 20 4.24 -7.25 -0.55
N HIS A 21 4.01 -8.42 -1.15
CA HIS A 21 3.94 -9.69 -0.44
C HIS A 21 5.32 -10.19 0.01
N ASN A 22 6.36 -10.01 -0.81
CA ASN A 22 7.70 -10.53 -0.54
C ASN A 22 8.73 -9.39 -0.33
N GLY A 23 9.49 -9.46 0.77
CA GLY A 23 10.51 -8.47 1.14
C GLY A 23 11.64 -8.30 0.12
N ASP A 24 11.91 -9.32 -0.70
CA ASP A 24 12.99 -9.28 -1.68
C ASP A 24 12.71 -8.34 -2.88
N TYR A 25 11.49 -7.84 -3.01
CA TYR A 25 11.04 -7.06 -4.17
C TYR A 25 10.76 -5.58 -3.87
N VAL A 26 11.26 -5.05 -2.75
CA VAL A 26 11.07 -3.64 -2.37
C VAL A 26 11.58 -2.66 -3.45
N ASP A 27 12.67 -3.00 -4.16
CA ASP A 27 13.17 -2.17 -5.27
C ASP A 27 12.22 -2.15 -6.47
N LEU A 28 11.50 -3.26 -6.73
CA LEU A 28 10.51 -3.33 -7.80
C LEU A 28 9.28 -2.49 -7.46
N LEU A 29 8.89 -2.45 -6.18
CA LEU A 29 7.84 -1.59 -5.66
C LEU A 29 8.06 -0.12 -6.04
N ALA A 30 9.27 0.40 -5.82
CA ALA A 30 9.62 1.77 -6.20
C ALA A 30 9.55 1.99 -7.72
N LYS A 31 10.06 1.03 -8.52
CA LYS A 31 10.02 1.10 -9.99
C LYS A 31 8.60 1.10 -10.53
N PHE A 32 7.72 0.26 -9.99
CA PHE A 32 6.31 0.20 -10.38
C PHE A 32 5.58 1.51 -10.09
N LEU A 33 5.82 2.10 -8.92
CA LEU A 33 5.19 3.36 -8.52
C LEU A 33 5.75 4.57 -9.27
N LEU A 34 7.01 4.53 -9.69
CA LEU A 34 7.59 5.55 -10.57
C LEU A 34 6.97 5.49 -11.97
N GLU A 35 6.81 4.28 -12.52
CA GLU A 35 6.23 4.05 -13.84
C GLU A 35 4.73 4.34 -13.86
N CYS A 36 3.99 3.88 -12.86
CA CYS A 36 2.54 4.01 -12.74
C CYS A 36 2.14 4.34 -11.29
N PRO A 37 2.16 5.61 -10.87
CA PRO A 37 1.78 6.02 -9.52
C PRO A 37 0.37 5.59 -9.13
N ASP A 38 -0.56 5.60 -10.09
CA ASP A 38 -1.97 5.26 -9.87
C ASP A 38 -2.18 3.78 -9.51
N SER A 39 -1.17 2.92 -9.72
CA SER A 39 -1.24 1.48 -9.38
C SER A 39 -1.39 1.22 -7.88
N ILE A 40 -1.07 2.21 -7.04
CA ILE A 40 -1.27 2.14 -5.58
C ILE A 40 -2.75 2.04 -5.18
N GLU A 41 -3.66 2.40 -6.09
CA GLU A 41 -5.11 2.31 -5.90
C GLU A 41 -5.70 0.96 -6.33
N ASP A 42 -4.90 0.09 -6.96
CA ASP A 42 -5.39 -1.21 -7.38
C ASP A 42 -5.82 -2.04 -6.18
N LEU A 43 -6.91 -2.77 -6.39
CA LEU A 43 -7.49 -3.66 -5.39
C LEU A 43 -7.48 -5.10 -5.88
N THR A 44 -7.20 -6.02 -4.97
CA THR A 44 -7.45 -7.45 -5.14
C THR A 44 -8.96 -7.73 -5.18
N VAL A 45 -9.34 -8.97 -5.50
CA VAL A 45 -10.77 -9.38 -5.42
C VAL A 45 -11.34 -9.29 -4.00
N LYS A 46 -10.47 -9.26 -2.97
CA LYS A 46 -10.84 -9.09 -1.57
C LYS A 46 -10.86 -7.63 -1.11
N GLY A 47 -10.76 -6.68 -2.05
CA GLY A 47 -10.71 -5.25 -1.72
C GLY A 47 -9.41 -4.80 -1.05
N GLU A 48 -8.36 -5.63 -1.05
CA GLU A 48 -7.09 -5.32 -0.40
C GLU A 48 -6.25 -4.40 -1.28
N THR A 49 -5.61 -3.41 -0.65
CA THR A 49 -4.55 -2.62 -1.28
C THR A 49 -3.19 -3.27 -1.07
N ALA A 50 -2.17 -2.79 -1.79
CA ALA A 50 -0.76 -3.16 -1.56
C ALA A 50 -0.33 -3.02 -0.08
N LEU A 51 -0.85 -2.01 0.65
CA LEU A 51 -0.59 -1.81 2.08
C LEU A 51 -1.15 -2.97 2.94
N HIS A 52 -2.37 -3.44 2.65
CA HIS A 52 -2.95 -4.58 3.35
C HIS A 52 -2.09 -5.83 3.15
N ILE A 53 -1.62 -6.06 1.92
CA ILE A 53 -0.75 -7.19 1.59
C ILE A 53 0.58 -7.09 2.35
N ALA A 54 1.22 -5.92 2.39
CA ALA A 54 2.47 -5.72 3.12
C ALA A 54 2.31 -6.07 4.61
N VAL A 55 1.26 -5.57 5.28
CA VAL A 55 1.01 -5.84 6.70
C VAL A 55 0.68 -7.31 6.95
N LYS A 56 -0.19 -7.92 6.14
CA LYS A 56 -0.57 -9.34 6.30
C LYS A 56 0.63 -10.28 6.18
N ASN A 57 1.67 -9.87 5.45
CA ASN A 57 2.89 -10.65 5.24
C ASN A 57 4.10 -10.14 6.04
N ASN A 58 3.88 -9.24 7.01
CA ASN A 58 4.93 -8.66 7.86
C ASN A 58 6.09 -8.01 7.04
N ASN A 59 5.80 -7.54 5.82
CA ASN A 59 6.77 -6.88 4.96
C ASN A 59 6.79 -5.38 5.25
N TYR A 60 7.37 -5.01 6.40
CA TYR A 60 7.36 -3.64 6.88
C TYR A 60 8.21 -2.69 6.03
N GLN A 61 9.25 -3.20 5.37
CA GLN A 61 10.03 -2.40 4.41
C GLN A 61 9.17 -1.96 3.22
N ALA A 62 8.34 -2.86 2.68
CA ALA A 62 7.38 -2.49 1.64
C ALA A 62 6.32 -1.52 2.17
N LEU A 63 5.83 -1.73 3.40
CA LEU A 63 4.88 -0.82 4.05
C LEU A 63 5.45 0.59 4.16
N ASP A 64 6.67 0.73 4.71
CA ASP A 64 7.34 2.01 4.91
C ASP A 64 7.56 2.73 3.58
N LEU A 65 8.01 2.01 2.54
CA LEU A 65 8.18 2.58 1.21
C LEU A 65 6.85 3.07 0.62
N LEU A 66 5.79 2.27 0.73
CA LEU A 66 4.45 2.63 0.24
C LEU A 66 3.91 3.88 0.96
N VAL A 67 4.03 3.95 2.28
CA VAL A 67 3.63 5.13 3.07
C VAL A 67 4.49 6.33 2.72
N CYS A 68 5.80 6.16 2.57
CA CYS A 68 6.71 7.24 2.18
C CYS A 68 6.36 7.81 0.80
N ILE A 69 6.06 6.96 -0.17
CA ILE A 69 5.65 7.38 -1.51
C ILE A 69 4.30 8.10 -1.46
N LEU A 70 3.32 7.57 -0.73
CA LEU A 70 2.04 8.26 -0.49
C LEU A 70 2.28 9.66 0.04
N ARG A 71 3.01 9.81 1.16
CA ARG A 71 3.34 11.13 1.75
C ARG A 71 4.02 12.08 0.76
N LYS A 72 4.89 11.57 -0.12
CA LYS A 72 5.55 12.38 -1.16
C LYS A 72 4.59 12.84 -2.26
N ILE A 73 3.63 12.00 -2.66
CA ILE A 73 2.59 12.36 -3.63
C ILE A 73 1.68 13.47 -3.06
N ILE A 74 1.37 13.40 -1.77
CA ILE A 74 0.55 14.39 -1.03
C ILE A 74 1.19 15.77 -1.06
N LYS A 75 2.46 15.85 -0.63
CA LYS A 75 3.20 17.11 -0.51
C LYS A 75 3.36 17.85 -1.84
N LYS A 76 3.29 17.14 -2.97
CA LYS A 76 3.41 17.73 -4.31
C LYS A 76 2.10 18.35 -4.84
N GLY A 77 1.01 18.28 -4.07
CA GLY A 77 -0.20 19.07 -4.29
C GLY A 77 -1.20 18.45 -5.27
N ALA A 78 -2.45 18.34 -4.80
CA ALA A 78 -3.68 18.16 -5.59
C ALA A 78 -4.20 16.75 -5.90
N ARG A 79 -4.10 15.78 -4.97
CA ARG A 79 -4.83 14.51 -5.12
C ARG A 79 -5.51 14.09 -3.82
N LYS A 80 -6.86 14.02 -3.84
CA LYS A 80 -7.75 13.52 -2.77
C LYS A 80 -7.55 12.02 -2.44
N PHE A 81 -6.41 11.41 -2.78
CA PHE A 81 -6.23 9.95 -2.74
C PHE A 81 -5.96 9.41 -1.32
N ASP A 82 -5.49 10.25 -0.42
CA ASP A 82 -4.87 9.83 0.85
C ASP A 82 -5.84 9.16 1.80
N TYR A 83 -6.95 9.83 2.09
CA TYR A 83 -7.97 9.31 2.99
C TYR A 83 -8.66 8.08 2.38
N LYS A 84 -8.78 8.03 1.05
CA LYS A 84 -9.50 6.94 0.39
C LYS A 84 -8.70 5.65 0.43
N ILE A 85 -7.38 5.70 0.19
CA ILE A 85 -6.51 4.53 0.18
C ILE A 85 -6.30 3.99 1.61
N LEU A 86 -6.03 4.87 2.58
CA LEU A 86 -5.82 4.49 3.98
C LEU A 86 -7.10 3.96 4.64
N ASN A 87 -8.26 4.52 4.28
CA ASN A 87 -9.57 4.04 4.77
C ASN A 87 -10.20 2.98 3.86
N ARG A 88 -9.47 2.41 2.89
CA ARG A 88 -9.98 1.22 2.21
C ARG A 88 -10.14 0.11 3.22
N LYS A 89 -11.28 -0.54 3.13
CA LYS A 89 -11.59 -1.73 3.88
C LYS A 89 -11.44 -2.94 2.97
N ASP A 90 -10.87 -4.01 3.51
CA ASP A 90 -10.90 -5.32 2.87
C ASP A 90 -12.28 -5.98 3.00
N GLU A 91 -12.42 -7.19 2.47
CA GLU A 91 -13.63 -8.02 2.53
C GLU A 91 -14.15 -8.26 3.96
N ALA A 92 -13.26 -8.19 4.97
CA ALA A 92 -13.61 -8.34 6.37
C ALA A 92 -13.83 -6.98 7.07
N ASP A 93 -14.08 -5.93 6.30
CA ASP A 93 -14.29 -4.56 6.76
C ASP A 93 -13.09 -3.94 7.51
N ASN A 94 -11.90 -4.54 7.41
CA ASN A 94 -10.69 -4.05 8.08
C ASN A 94 -9.96 -3.06 7.20
N THR A 95 -9.58 -1.91 7.78
CA THR A 95 -8.55 -1.05 7.19
C THR A 95 -7.15 -1.56 7.53
N VAL A 96 -6.13 -1.03 6.88
CA VAL A 96 -4.73 -1.32 7.21
C VAL A 96 -4.42 -1.08 8.70
N LEU A 97 -5.02 -0.06 9.33
CA LEU A 97 -4.83 0.24 10.74
C LEU A 97 -5.45 -0.82 11.66
N HIS A 98 -6.61 -1.40 11.29
CA HIS A 98 -7.21 -2.49 12.05
C HIS A 98 -6.28 -3.71 12.08
N ILE A 99 -5.68 -4.04 10.92
CA ILE A 99 -4.76 -5.19 10.80
C ILE A 99 -3.48 -4.95 11.60
N LEU A 100 -2.94 -3.72 11.58
CA LEU A 100 -1.75 -3.36 12.38
C LEU A 100 -2.02 -3.50 13.88
N ALA A 101 -3.15 -2.99 14.37
CA ALA A 101 -3.52 -3.07 15.78
C ALA A 101 -3.71 -4.52 16.27
N GLN A 102 -4.31 -5.38 15.44
CA GLN A 102 -4.51 -6.81 15.76
C GLN A 102 -3.20 -7.59 15.84
N ARG A 103 -2.16 -7.16 15.12
CA ARG A 103 -0.86 -7.85 15.08
C ARG A 103 0.07 -7.48 16.23
N ASN A 104 -0.43 -6.77 17.25
CA ASN A 104 0.33 -6.38 18.44
C ASN A 104 1.61 -5.60 18.11
N PHE A 105 1.53 -4.78 17.07
CA PHE A 105 2.67 -4.01 16.56
C PHE A 105 2.98 -2.86 17.52
N GLU A 106 4.17 -2.85 18.11
CA GLU A 106 4.77 -1.61 18.60
C GLU A 106 5.14 -0.77 17.37
N PRO A 107 4.51 0.39 17.15
CA PRO A 107 4.77 1.18 15.97
C PRO A 107 6.19 1.74 16.02
N GLN A 108 7.12 1.15 15.26
CA GLN A 108 8.39 1.82 14.92
C GLN A 108 8.15 3.00 13.96
N VAL A 109 6.95 3.09 13.39
CA VAL A 109 6.48 4.23 12.61
C VAL A 109 5.73 5.15 13.55
N THR A 110 6.40 6.17 14.08
CA THR A 110 5.70 7.28 14.74
C THR A 110 4.85 7.97 13.67
N PHE A 111 3.54 7.68 13.70
CA PHE A 111 2.56 8.55 13.06
C PHE A 111 2.46 9.78 13.95
N ASP A 112 3.47 10.65 13.91
CA ASP A 112 3.43 11.91 14.65
C ASP A 112 2.13 12.62 14.27
N GLN A 113 1.29 12.79 15.29
CA GLN A 113 -0.03 13.43 15.24
C GLN A 113 0.08 14.96 15.06
N ASP A 114 1.16 15.46 14.48
CA ASP A 114 1.44 16.89 14.37
C ASP A 114 0.80 17.55 13.14
N ILE A 115 -0.49 17.29 12.92
CA ILE A 115 -1.31 18.18 12.09
C ILE A 115 -2.70 18.32 12.71
N TYR A 116 -2.79 19.16 13.75
CA TYR A 116 -3.96 19.99 14.03
C TYR A 116 -3.61 21.45 13.70
#